data_AF-A0A7W6ZZ26-F1
#
_entry.id   AF-A0A7W6ZZ26-F1
#
_cell.length_a   1.000
_cell.length_b   1.000
_cell.length_c   1.000
_cell.angle_alpha   90.00
_cell.angle_beta   90.00
_cell.angle_gamma   90.00
#
_symmetry.space_group_name_H-M   'P 1'
#
loop_
_entity.id
_entity.type
_entity.pdbx_description
1 polymer ?
#
loop_
_entity_poly.entity_id
_entity_poly.type
_entity_poly.pdbx_seq_one_letter_code
_entity_poly.pdbx_strand_id
1 'polypeptide(L)' 'MIPLQIPLGQNALKDADVALCQRVYDHVIAAKQITTDTEREELASRIIQSFQHGVKDEDALVRLLI' A
#
# COMPACT_ATOMS: atom_id res chain seq x y z
N MET A 1 -2.04 21.20 14.76
CA MET A 1 -0.87 20.30 14.70
C MET A 1 -1.29 18.93 15.20
N ILE A 2 -1.80 18.09 14.32
CA ILE A 2 -2.16 16.71 14.69
C ILE A 2 -0.87 15.90 14.55
N PRO A 3 -0.36 15.27 15.60
CA PRO A 3 0.74 14.33 15.44
C PRO A 3 0.13 13.10 14.74
N LEU A 4 0.36 12.98 13.44
CA LEU A 4 0.13 11.75 12.72
C LEU A 4 1.17 10.75 13.23
N GLN A 5 0.86 10.11 14.35
CA GLN A 5 1.61 9.01 14.91
C GLN A 5 1.32 7.80 14.02
N ILE A 6 1.86 7.79 12.80
CA ILE A 6 2.12 6.53 12.12
C ILE A 6 3.13 5.85 13.04
N PRO A 7 2.82 4.70 13.67
CA PRO A 7 3.87 3.88 14.19
C PRO A 7 4.73 3.53 12.97
N LEU A 8 5.87 4.23 12.83
CA LEU A 8 7.04 3.76 12.10
C LEU A 8 7.52 2.51 12.85
N GLY A 9 6.69 1.47 12.83
CA GLY A 9 6.98 0.16 13.35
C GLY A 9 8.05 -0.41 12.46
N GLN A 10 9.31 -0.09 12.77
CA GLN A 10 10.50 -0.92 12.64
C GLN A 10 10.54 -1.86 11.41
N ASN A 11 10.09 -1.39 10.26
CA ASN A 11 10.18 -2.10 9.00
C ASN A 11 10.43 -1.02 7.95
N ALA A 12 11.67 -0.57 7.88
CA ALA A 12 12.16 0.08 6.68
C ALA A 12 11.86 -0.90 5.54
N LEU A 13 10.79 -0.63 4.78
CA LEU A 13 10.44 -1.39 3.59
C LEU A 13 11.74 -1.51 2.78
N LYS A 14 12.27 -2.73 2.65
CA LYS A 14 13.46 -2.92 1.83
C LYS A 14 13.08 -2.57 0.39
N ASP A 15 14.06 -2.29 -0.46
CA ASP A 15 13.81 -2.09 -1.90
C ASP A 15 12.90 -3.17 -2.50
N ALA A 16 13.01 -4.41 -2.02
CA ALA A 16 12.13 -5.50 -2.41
C ALA A 16 10.67 -5.30 -1.97
N ASP A 17 10.41 -4.85 -0.74
CA ASP A 17 9.07 -4.56 -0.25
C ASP A 17 8.51 -3.30 -0.93
N VAL A 18 9.33 -2.27 -1.17
CA VAL A 18 8.92 -1.06 -1.92
C VAL A 18 8.55 -1.40 -3.35
N ALA A 19 9.36 -2.23 -4.04
CA ALA A 19 9.06 -2.69 -5.39
C ALA A 19 7.75 -3.47 -5.46
N LEU A 20 7.45 -4.27 -4.44
CA LEU A 20 6.19 -5.02 -4.34
C LEU A 20 5.01 -4.08 -4.11
N CYS A 21 5.10 -3.19 -3.11
CA CYS A 21 4.07 -2.17 -2.86
C CYS A 21 3.77 -1.33 -4.11
N GLN A 22 4.82 -0.95 -4.85
CA GLN A 22 4.68 -0.15 -6.07
C GLN A 22 4.02 -0.93 -7.21
N ARG A 23 4.32 -2.23 -7.38
CA ARG A 23 3.62 -3.08 -8.35
C ARG A 23 2.15 -3.27 -8.02
N VAL A 24 1.83 -3.55 -6.75
CA VAL A 24 0.43 -3.65 -6.31
C VAL A 24 -0.29 -2.34 -6.54
N TYR A 25 0.35 -1.22 -6.20
CA TYR A 25 -0.20 0.10 -6.42
C TYR A 25 -0.52 0.32 -7.90
N ASP A 26 0.47 0.18 -8.79
CA ASP A 26 0.27 0.34 -10.23
C ASP A 26 -0.83 -0.57 -10.79
N HIS A 27 -0.84 -1.83 -10.35
CA HIS A 27 -1.86 -2.81 -10.74
C HIS A 27 -3.26 -2.39 -10.31
N VAL A 28 -3.44 -1.98 -9.05
CA VAL A 28 -4.76 -1.58 -8.52
C VAL A 28 -5.19 -0.24 -9.12
N ILE A 29 -4.27 0.71 -9.34
CA ILE A 29 -4.55 1.95 -10.08
C ILE A 29 -5.08 1.62 -11.47
N ALA A 30 -4.42 0.71 -12.20
CA ALA A 30 -4.84 0.30 -13.53
C ALA A 30 -6.18 -0.47 -13.52
N ALA A 31 -6.37 -1.38 -12.57
CA ALA A 31 -7.57 -2.22 -12.45
C ALA A 31 -8.80 -1.43 -11.99
N LYS A 32 -8.65 -0.54 -11.00
CA LYS A 32 -9.74 0.33 -10.50
C LYS A 32 -9.86 1.65 -11.26
N GLN A 33 -8.97 1.89 -12.22
CA GLN A 33 -8.89 3.14 -12.98
C GLN A 33 -8.87 4.36 -12.05
N ILE A 34 -8.07 4.28 -11.00
CA ILE A 34 -8.01 5.35 -9.99
C ILE A 34 -7.36 6.58 -10.61
N THR A 35 -8.15 7.63 -10.80
CA THR A 35 -7.71 8.90 -11.39
C THR A 35 -7.56 10.03 -10.38
N THR A 36 -8.12 9.87 -9.17
CA THR A 36 -8.11 10.93 -8.16
C THR A 36 -7.00 10.75 -7.15
N ASP A 37 -6.39 11.85 -6.72
CA ASP A 37 -5.33 11.85 -5.70
C ASP A 37 -5.83 11.29 -4.36
N THR A 38 -7.09 11.55 -4.00
CA THR A 38 -7.69 11.03 -2.77
C THR A 38 -7.78 9.49 -2.77
N GLU A 39 -8.24 8.88 -3.87
CA GLU A 39 -8.27 7.42 -3.97
C GLU A 39 -6.88 6.81 -4.07
N ARG A 40 -5.92 7.54 -4.65
CA ARG A 40 -4.50 7.18 -4.67
C ARG A 40 -3.91 7.15 -3.26
N GLU A 41 -4.17 8.16 -2.44
CA GLU A 41 -3.72 8.22 -1.06
C GLU A 41 -4.37 7.13 -0.19
N GLU A 42 -5.68 6.90 -0.36
CA GLU A 42 -6.42 5.81 0.29
C GLU A 42 -5.82 4.46 -0.08
N LEU A 43 -5.56 4.21 -1.37
CA LEU A 43 -4.94 2.97 -1.85
C LEU A 43 -3.56 2.76 -1.24
N ALA A 44 -2.70 3.78 -1.28
CA ALA A 44 -1.35 3.70 -0.73
C ALA A 44 -1.38 3.38 0.78
N SER A 45 -2.26 4.06 1.53
CA SER A 45 -2.45 3.83 2.96
C SER A 45 -2.90 2.40 3.26
N ARG A 46 -3.78 1.85 2.41
CA ARG A 46 -4.35 0.50 2.55
C ARG A 46 -3.34 -0.60 2.23
N ILE A 47 -2.48 -0.38 1.23
CA ILE A 47 -1.32 -1.23 0.91
C ILE A 47 -0.38 -1.28 2.11
N ILE A 48 0.01 -0.13 2.66
CA ILE A 48 0.95 -0.03 3.79
C ILE A 48 0.37 -0.71 5.03
N GLN A 49 -0.91 -0.47 5.37
CA GLN A 49 -1.57 -1.15 6.50
C GLN A 49 -1.60 -2.67 6.31
N SER A 50 -1.90 -3.15 5.11
CA SER A 50 -1.95 -4.59 4.82
C SER A 50 -0.56 -5.23 4.98
N PHE A 51 0.49 -4.53 4.52
CA PHE A 51 1.88 -4.93 4.74
C PHE A 51 2.27 -4.97 6.22
N GLN A 52 1.88 -3.96 6.99
CA GLN A 52 2.11 -3.91 8.44
C GLN A 52 1.40 -5.03 9.19
N HIS A 53 0.25 -5.48 8.68
CA HIS A 53 -0.50 -6.61 9.23
C HIS A 53 0.15 -7.99 8.94
N GLY A 54 1.25 -8.01 8.15
CA GLY A 54 2.01 -9.21 7.83
C GLY A 54 1.77 -9.77 6.42
N VAL A 55 0.93 -9.11 5.60
CA VAL A 55 0.67 -9.54 4.23
C VAL A 55 1.81 -9.05 3.33
N LYS A 56 2.72 -9.97 2.98
CA LYS A 56 3.86 -9.71 2.08
C LYS A 56 3.67 -10.32 0.68
N ASP A 57 2.53 -10.93 0.42
CA ASP A 57 2.18 -11.54 -0.86
C ASP A 57 1.50 -10.52 -1.77
N GLU A 58 2.08 -10.31 -2.95
CA GLU A 58 1.56 -9.38 -3.97
C GLU A 58 0.12 -9.73 -4.35
N ASP A 59 -0.13 -11.01 -4.65
CA ASP A 59 -1.44 -11.52 -5.07
C ASP A 59 -2.49 -11.41 -3.95
N ALA A 60 -2.09 -11.70 -2.70
CA ALA A 60 -2.96 -11.55 -1.54
C ALA A 60 -3.33 -10.09 -1.29
N LEU A 61 -2.38 -9.16 -1.46
CA LEU A 61 -2.63 -7.74 -1.32
C LEU A 61 -3.56 -7.24 -2.43
N VAL A 62 -3.29 -7.58 -3.70
CA VAL A 62 -4.13 -7.21 -4.84
C VAL A 62 -5.54 -7.72 -4.64
N ARG A 63 -5.71 -8.97 -4.21
CA ARG A 63 -7.02 -9.59 -3.99
C ARG A 63 -7.78 -9.01 -2.79
N LEU A 64 -7.09 -8.38 -1.83
CA LEU A 64 -7.71 -7.61 -0.75
C LEU A 64 -8.13 -6.20 -1.17
N LEU A 65 -7.48 -5.65 -2.19
CA LEU A 65 -7.61 -4.26 -2.61
C LEU A 65 -8.49 -4.06 -3.85
N ILE A 66 -8.63 -5.08 -4.71
CA ILE A 66 -9.59 -5.14 -5.83
C ILE A 66 -10.94 -5.61 -5.32
#